data_AF-A0A0X3PTM2-F1
#
_entry.id   AF-A0A0X3PTM2-F1
#
_cell.length_a   1.000
_cell.length_b   1.000
_cell.length_c   1.000
_cell.angle_alpha   90.00
_cell.angle_beta   90.00
_cell.angle_gamma   90.00
#
_symmetry.space_group_name_H-M   'P 1'
#
loop_
_entity.id
_entity.type
_entity.pdbx_description
1 polymer ?
#
loop_
_entity_poly.entity_id
_entity_poly.type
_entity_poly.pdbx_seq_one_letter_code
_entity_poly.pdbx_strand_id
1 'polypeptide(L)'
;MQMAAEYIDGKIINEYKSDSAVRDMIDYLQNENKCCGGSDFRVYEDVWRSMAGNGGSVHLPLSCCSESDCVVYGNVSSLKGIFQQGCFVTLENTAKHEVNGLSVTLLVFGILTLLSDG
;
A
#
# COMPACT_ATOMS: atom_id res chain seq x y z
N MET A 1 -1.84 8.01 15.75
CA MET A 1 -1.50 7.76 14.33
C MET A 1 -2.75 7.67 13.44
N GLN A 2 -3.87 7.09 13.91
CA GLN A 2 -5.14 6.99 13.15
C GLN A 2 -5.61 8.28 12.47
N MET A 3 -5.69 9.40 13.19
CA MET A 3 -6.11 10.70 12.62
C MET A 3 -5.20 11.23 11.50
N ALA A 4 -3.90 10.91 11.56
CA ALA A 4 -2.96 11.32 10.53
C ALA A 4 -3.08 10.43 9.28
N ALA A 5 -3.27 9.13 9.47
CA ALA A 5 -3.48 8.18 8.38
C ALA A 5 -4.76 8.52 7.58
N GLU A 6 -5.87 8.79 8.27
CA GLU A 6 -7.14 9.17 7.62
C GLU A 6 -7.04 10.49 6.84
N TYR A 7 -6.34 11.49 7.38
CA TYR A 7 -6.11 12.75 6.67
C TYR A 7 -5.26 12.56 5.40
N ILE A 8 -4.21 11.75 5.50
CA ILE A 8 -3.33 11.46 4.37
C ILE A 8 -4.08 10.66 3.30
N ASP A 9 -4.88 9.66 3.70
CA ASP A 9 -5.75 8.91 2.79
C ASP A 9 -6.66 9.85 1.97
N GLY A 10 -7.34 10.79 2.65
CA GLY A 10 -8.24 11.73 2.02
C GLY A 10 -7.55 12.69 1.05
N LYS A 11 -6.31 13.10 1.33
CA LYS A 11 -5.53 13.94 0.42
C LYS A 11 -5.07 13.13 -0.80
N ILE A 12 -4.46 11.97 -0.56
CA ILE A 12 -3.89 11.13 -1.60
C ILE A 12 -4.96 10.70 -2.60
N ILE A 13 -6.14 10.32 -2.13
CA ILE A 13 -7.17 9.81 -3.04
C ILE A 13 -7.75 10.88 -3.96
N ASN A 14 -7.78 12.14 -3.51
CA ASN A 14 -8.19 13.25 -4.35
C ASN A 14 -7.14 13.54 -5.43
N GLU A 15 -5.86 13.53 -5.05
CA GLU A 15 -4.76 13.73 -6.00
C GLU A 15 -4.66 12.57 -6.99
N TYR A 16 -4.87 11.32 -6.55
CA TYR A 16 -4.93 10.13 -7.40
C TYR A 16 -5.96 10.27 -8.53
N LYS A 17 -7.11 10.90 -8.26
CA LYS A 17 -8.14 11.15 -9.28
C LYS A 17 -7.70 12.18 -10.31
N SER A 18 -6.99 13.22 -9.89
CA SER A 18 -6.76 14.43 -10.70
C SER A 18 -5.38 14.52 -11.34
N ASP A 19 -4.37 13.86 -10.77
CA ASP A 19 -2.97 13.99 -11.16
C ASP A 19 -2.40 12.62 -11.59
N SER A 20 -1.95 12.54 -12.84
CA SER A 20 -1.40 11.31 -13.41
C SER A 20 -0.07 10.91 -12.77
N ALA A 21 0.78 11.86 -12.38
CA ALA A 21 2.06 11.54 -11.76
C ALA A 21 1.87 10.94 -10.36
N VAL A 22 0.91 11.49 -9.60
CA VAL A 22 0.53 10.94 -8.29
C VAL A 22 -0.08 9.54 -8.46
N ARG A 23 -0.96 9.36 -9.46
CA ARG A 23 -1.52 8.05 -9.78
C ARG A 23 -0.44 7.02 -10.13
N ASP A 24 0.48 7.34 -11.03
CA ASP A 24 1.55 6.42 -11.45
C ASP A 24 2.46 6.03 -10.27
N MET A 25 2.78 6.98 -9.38
CA MET A 25 3.55 6.73 -8.17
C MET A 25 2.81 5.76 -7.23
N ILE A 26 1.50 5.95 -7.05
CA ILE A 26 0.70 5.10 -6.17
C ILE A 26 0.53 3.70 -6.76
N ASP A 27 0.30 3.60 -8.06
CA ASP A 27 0.20 2.32 -8.77
C ASP A 27 1.54 1.55 -8.69
N TYR A 28 2.67 2.24 -8.80
CA TYR A 28 3.99 1.65 -8.56
C TYR A 28 4.11 1.10 -7.14
N LEU A 29 3.78 1.90 -6.12
CA LEU A 29 3.86 1.47 -4.72
C LEU A 29 2.95 0.26 -4.43
N GLN A 30 1.73 0.26 -4.98
CA GLN A 30 0.79 -0.85 -4.86
C GLN A 30 1.33 -2.14 -5.47
N ASN A 31 1.92 -2.05 -6.67
CA ASN A 31 2.46 -3.23 -7.36
C ASN A 31 3.71 -3.78 -6.66
N GLU A 32 4.63 -2.92 -6.24
CA GLU A 32 5.87 -3.34 -5.57
C GLU A 32 5.59 -3.96 -4.19
N ASN A 33 4.70 -3.33 -3.41
CA ASN A 33 4.45 -3.74 -2.03
C ASN A 33 3.27 -4.71 -1.89
N LYS A 34 2.64 -5.12 -3.00
CA LYS A 34 1.48 -6.03 -3.01
C LYS A 34 0.39 -5.56 -2.02
N CYS A 35 0.02 -4.29 -2.15
CA CYS A 35 -0.94 -3.58 -1.31
C CYS A 35 -1.98 -2.84 -2.17
N CYS A 36 -3.10 -2.44 -1.58
CA CYS A 36 -4.12 -1.64 -2.24
C CYS A 36 -4.73 -0.63 -1.28
N GLY A 37 -4.93 0.61 -1.74
CA GLY A 37 -5.38 1.70 -0.88
C GLY A 37 -4.26 2.28 -0.01
N GLY A 38 -4.59 3.27 0.80
CA GLY A 38 -3.65 3.90 1.73
C GLY A 38 -3.58 3.14 3.05
N SER A 39 -4.49 3.37 3.99
CA SER A 39 -4.56 2.60 5.23
C SER A 39 -5.27 1.25 5.09
N ASP A 40 -6.30 1.18 4.24
CA ASP A 40 -7.06 -0.03 3.89
C ASP A 40 -7.56 0.09 2.44
N PHE A 41 -7.76 -1.03 1.77
CA PHE A 41 -8.22 -1.05 0.39
C PHE A 41 -9.61 -0.40 0.22
N ARG A 42 -10.47 -0.50 1.24
CA ARG A 42 -11.83 0.06 1.26
C ARG A 42 -11.86 1.57 1.29
N VAL A 43 -10.80 2.21 1.76
CA VAL A 43 -10.75 3.67 1.86
C VAL A 43 -10.92 4.32 0.49
N TYR A 44 -10.50 3.63 -0.56
CA TYR A 44 -10.58 4.12 -1.95
C TYR A 44 -11.77 3.51 -2.71
N GLU A 45 -12.64 2.74 -2.06
CA GLU A 45 -13.77 2.03 -2.71
C GLU A 45 -14.69 2.99 -3.46
N ASP A 46 -15.08 4.12 -2.86
CA ASP A 46 -15.94 5.13 -3.49
C ASP A 46 -15.30 5.72 -4.76
N VAL A 47 -13.97 5.78 -4.78
CA VAL A 47 -13.19 6.30 -5.90
C VAL A 47 -13.14 5.29 -7.02
N TRP A 48 -12.85 4.04 -6.71
CA TRP A 48 -12.92 2.94 -7.67
C TRP A 48 -14.31 2.80 -8.28
N ARG A 49 -15.36 2.90 -7.45
CA ARG A 49 -16.76 2.91 -7.92
C ARG A 49 -17.02 4.08 -8.87
N SER A 50 -16.54 5.28 -8.54
CA SER A 50 -16.73 6.45 -9.41
C SER A 50 -16.03 6.31 -10.77
N MET A 51 -14.91 5.57 -10.84
CA MET A 51 -14.18 5.32 -12.08
C MET A 51 -14.77 4.18 -12.93
N ALA A 52 -15.48 3.23 -12.31
CA ALA A 52 -15.97 2.02 -12.97
C ALA A 52 -17.19 2.22 -13.89
N GLY A 53 -17.84 3.39 -13.86
CA GLY A 53 -19.07 3.64 -14.61
C GLY A 53 -20.31 2.90 -14.05
N ASN A 54 -21.51 3.24 -14.54
CA ASN A 54 -22.81 2.82 -14.00
C ASN A 54 -23.16 1.31 -14.06
N GLY A 55 -22.17 0.41 -14.16
CA GLY A 55 -22.36 -1.03 -14.39
C GLY A 55 -22.46 -1.91 -13.14
N GLY A 56 -22.30 -1.36 -11.93
CA GLY A 56 -22.32 -2.14 -10.69
C GLY A 56 -21.08 -3.03 -10.47
N SER A 57 -20.11 -3.01 -11.39
CA SER A 57 -18.76 -3.52 -11.20
C SER A 57 -17.87 -2.43 -10.60
N VAL A 58 -16.85 -2.83 -9.84
CA VAL A 58 -15.77 -1.93 -9.41
C VAL A 58 -14.52 -2.35 -10.17
N HIS A 59 -14.02 -1.46 -11.03
CA HIS A 59 -12.73 -1.60 -11.68
C HIS A 59 -11.67 -1.00 -10.77
N LEU A 60 -10.80 -1.85 -10.25
CA LEU A 60 -9.63 -1.40 -9.50
C LEU A 60 -8.44 -1.24 -10.44
N PRO A 61 -7.44 -0.42 -10.06
CA PRO A 61 -6.16 -0.38 -10.75
C PRO A 61 -5.53 -1.78 -10.79
N LEU A 62 -4.89 -2.15 -11.91
CA LEU A 62 -4.22 -3.45 -12.03
C LEU A 62 -3.11 -3.62 -10.97
N SER A 63 -2.52 -2.53 -10.50
CA SER A 63 -1.56 -2.49 -9.40
C SER A 63 -2.10 -3.02 -8.06
N CYS A 64 -3.42 -2.99 -7.86
CA CYS A 64 -4.09 -3.51 -6.66
C CYS A 64 -4.37 -5.03 -6.71
N CYS A 65 -4.08 -5.69 -7.84
CA CYS A 65 -4.46 -7.08 -8.08
C CYS A 65 -3.25 -8.00 -8.27
N SER A 66 -3.41 -9.26 -7.84
CA SER A 66 -2.43 -10.33 -8.08
C SER A 66 -2.63 -11.03 -9.43
N GLU A 67 -3.80 -10.86 -10.04
CA GLU A 67 -4.17 -11.46 -11.32
C GLU A 67 -4.40 -10.37 -12.39
N SER A 68 -4.37 -10.77 -13.66
CA SER A 68 -4.47 -9.85 -14.81
C SER A 68 -5.83 -9.19 -14.98
N ASP A 69 -6.86 -9.65 -14.26
CA ASP A 69 -8.21 -9.09 -14.32
C ASP A 69 -8.64 -8.59 -12.94
N CYS A 70 -8.81 -7.28 -12.82
CA CYS A 70 -9.02 -6.58 -11.55
C CYS A 70 -10.44 -6.04 -11.46
N VAL A 71 -11.42 -6.93 -11.72
CA VAL A 71 -12.84 -6.58 -11.77
C VAL A 71 -13.58 -7.25 -10.62
N VAL A 72 -14.23 -6.41 -9.83
CA VAL A 72 -15.07 -6.86 -8.72
C VAL A 72 -16.52 -6.83 -9.14
N TYR A 73 -17.13 -8.00 -9.16
CA TYR A 73 -18.56 -8.15 -9.38
C TYR A 73 -19.29 -8.28 -8.04
N GLY A 74 -20.20 -7.35 -7.75
CA GLY A 74 -21.05 -7.41 -6.57
C GLY A 74 -20.40 -6.86 -5.29
N ASN A 75 -20.56 -7.58 -4.18
CA ASN A 75 -20.12 -7.10 -2.86
C ASN A 75 -18.61 -7.36 -2.70
N VAL A 76 -17.88 -6.30 -2.36
CA VAL A 76 -16.42 -6.15 -2.17
C VAL A 76 -15.86 -7.05 -1.04
N SER A 77 -16.66 -7.98 -0.55
CA SER A 77 -16.34 -8.92 0.53
C SER A 77 -15.86 -10.29 0.01
N SER A 78 -15.96 -10.55 -1.30
CA SER A 78 -15.56 -11.83 -1.94
C SER A 78 -14.39 -11.66 -2.94
N LEU A 79 -13.45 -10.78 -2.60
CA LEU A 79 -12.36 -10.37 -3.48
C LEU A 79 -11.22 -11.39 -3.50
N LYS A 80 -11.35 -12.43 -4.31
CA LYS A 80 -10.17 -13.20 -4.71
C LYS A 80 -9.33 -12.35 -5.66
N GLY A 81 -8.02 -12.30 -5.42
CA GLY A 81 -7.06 -11.64 -6.31
C GLY A 81 -6.77 -10.17 -6.03
N ILE A 82 -7.29 -9.59 -4.94
CA ILE A 82 -7.02 -8.19 -4.53
C ILE A 82 -6.18 -8.15 -3.28
N PHE A 83 -5.16 -7.29 -3.27
CA PHE A 83 -4.37 -7.02 -2.07
C PHE A 83 -5.23 -6.31 -1.02
N GLN A 84 -5.50 -6.99 0.10
CA GLN A 84 -6.40 -6.46 1.15
C GLN A 84 -5.70 -5.44 2.07
N GLN A 85 -4.36 -5.47 2.15
CA GLN A 85 -3.62 -4.56 3.01
C GLN A 85 -3.42 -3.19 2.36
N GLY A 86 -3.58 -2.13 3.14
CA GLY A 86 -3.25 -0.77 2.75
C GLY A 86 -1.74 -0.55 2.65
N CYS A 87 -1.33 0.25 1.66
CA CYS A 87 0.09 0.50 1.40
C CYS A 87 0.82 1.21 2.53
N PHE A 88 0.17 2.07 3.32
CA PHE A 88 0.85 2.73 4.44
C PHE A 88 1.28 1.75 5.52
N VAL A 89 0.42 0.78 5.83
CA VAL A 89 0.73 -0.25 6.81
C VAL A 89 1.86 -1.13 6.29
N THR A 90 1.82 -1.50 5.01
CA THR A 90 2.88 -2.30 4.39
C THR A 90 4.21 -1.56 4.35
N LEU A 91 4.24 -0.29 3.90
CA LEU A 91 5.45 0.52 3.87
C LEU A 91 6.03 0.73 5.27
N GLU A 92 5.19 1.00 6.27
CA GLU A 92 5.65 1.15 7.65
C GLU A 92 6.30 -0.14 8.18
N ASN A 93 5.69 -1.30 7.89
CA ASN A 93 6.22 -2.59 8.29
C ASN A 93 7.53 -2.93 7.58
N THR A 94 7.61 -2.69 6.27
CA THR A 94 8.83 -2.88 5.48
C THR A 94 9.94 -1.98 6.00
N ALA A 95 9.67 -0.70 6.23
CA ALA A 95 10.65 0.25 6.76
C ALA A 95 11.16 -0.18 8.15
N LYS A 96 10.26 -0.60 9.05
CA LYS A 96 10.65 -1.12 10.36
C LYS A 96 11.52 -2.37 10.27
N HIS A 97 11.21 -3.28 9.35
CA HIS A 97 11.99 -4.49 9.15
C HIS A 97 13.43 -4.17 8.71
N GLU A 98 13.60 -3.29 7.73
CA GLU A 98 14.92 -2.87 7.25
C GLU A 98 15.73 -2.13 8.33
N VAL A 99 15.10 -1.21 9.06
CA VAL A 99 15.76 -0.48 10.15
C VAL A 99 16.19 -1.43 11.26
N ASN A 100 15.35 -2.41 11.62
CA ASN A 100 15.71 -3.42 12.61
C ASN A 100 16.87 -4.29 12.12
N GLY A 101 16.88 -4.70 10.85
CA GLY A 101 17.99 -5.43 10.25
C GLY A 101 19.30 -4.66 10.36
N LEU A 102 19.32 -3.40 9.92
CA LEU A 102 20.48 -2.51 10.02
C LEU A 102 20.95 -2.32 11.47
N SER A 103 20.01 -2.12 12.40
CA SER A 103 20.32 -1.95 13.83
C SER A 103 21.02 -3.20 14.40
N VAL A 104 20.52 -4.40 14.08
CA VAL A 104 21.14 -5.66 14.52
C VAL A 104 22.54 -5.82 13.93
N THR A 105 22.72 -5.52 12.63
CA THR A 105 24.02 -5.59 11.98
C THR A 105 25.04 -4.67 12.66
N LEU A 106 24.67 -3.40 12.92
CA LEU A 106 25.55 -2.44 13.57
C LEU A 106 25.94 -2.86 15.01
N LEU A 107 25.00 -3.42 15.76
CA LEU A 107 25.27 -3.93 17.12
C LEU A 107 26.26 -5.10 17.10
N VAL A 108 26.10 -6.06 16.18
CA VAL A 108 27.02 -7.19 16.04
C VAL A 108 28.42 -6.71 15.67
N PHE A 109 28.53 -5.81 14.69
CA PHE A 109 29.83 -5.24 14.32
C PHE A 109 30.48 -4.50 15.50
N GLY A 110 29.72 -3.70 16.25
CA GLY A 110 30.24 -3.01 17.44
C GLY A 110 30.78 -3.97 18.51
N ILE A 111 30.07 -5.07 18.79
CA ILE A 111 30.53 -6.10 19.73
C ILE A 111 31.83 -6.76 19.23
N LEU A 112 31.89 -7.12 17.94
CA LEU A 112 33.08 -7.75 17.35
C LEU A 112 34.30 -6.83 17.42
N THR A 113 34.13 -5.53 17.17
CA THR A 113 35.22 -4.55 17.30
C THR A 113 35.70 -4.43 18.75
N LEU A 114 34.79 -4.35 19.73
CA LEU A 114 35.16 -4.29 21.15
C LEU A 114 35.90 -5.54 21.63
N LEU A 115 35.55 -6.73 21.11
CA LEU A 115 36.25 -7.98 21.44
C LEU A 115 37.59 -8.13 20.70
N SER A 116 37.78 -7.45 19.57
CA SER A 116 39.04 -7.48 18.81
C SER A 116 40.11 -6.55 19.38
N ASP A 117 39.70 -5.47 20.04
CA ASP A 117 40.59 -4.48 20.67
C ASP A 117 40.86 -4.76 22.17
N GLY A 118 40.29 -5.85 22.70
CA GLY A 118 40.42 -6.30 24.10
C GLY A 118 41.43 -7.40 24.34
#